data_AF-A0A2N2L1N3-F1
#
_entry.id   AF-A0A2N2L1N3-F1
#
_cell.length_a   1.000
_cell.length_b   1.000
_cell.length_c   1.000
_cell.angle_alpha   90.00
_cell.angle_beta   90.00
_cell.angle_gamma   90.00
#
_symmetry.space_group_name_H-M   'P 1'
#
loop_
_entity.id
_entity.type
_entity.pdbx_description
1 polymer ?
#
loop_
_entity_poly.entity_id
_entity_poly.type
_entity_poly.pdbx_seq_one_letter_code
_entity_poly.pdbx_strand_id
1 'polypeptide(L)'
;MTDDKTLSEIKKAVRAITYKLQIATENNDLAVAEDCKSQLEKFNDYVSKVTTPRGKIKYFADRTRRHQSSVYRAVQLYIKQLRFIDAAEADYIAKHVVIGRVCYWSVDPIDSQSILSA
;
A
#
# COMPACT_ATOMS: atom_id res chain seq x y z
N MET A 1 -3.28 6.53 -3.71
CA MET A 1 -2.67 5.21 -3.96
C MET A 1 -1.92 5.35 -5.27
N THR A 2 -0.64 4.99 -5.35
CA THR A 2 0.14 5.17 -6.58
C THR A 2 -0.43 4.22 -7.62
N ASP A 3 -1.10 4.79 -8.63
CA ASP A 3 -1.78 4.08 -9.71
C ASP A 3 -0.79 3.12 -10.38
N ASP A 4 -1.23 1.94 -10.82
CA ASP A 4 -0.38 1.03 -11.60
C ASP A 4 0.15 1.72 -12.86
N LYS A 5 -0.63 2.69 -13.37
CA LYS A 5 -0.19 3.64 -14.38
C LYS A 5 1.03 4.45 -13.91
N THR A 6 0.99 5.03 -12.71
CA THR A 6 2.10 5.77 -12.12
C THR A 6 3.32 4.89 -11.86
N LEU A 7 3.15 3.64 -11.42
CA LEU A 7 4.26 2.69 -11.28
C LEU A 7 4.86 2.29 -12.63
N SER A 8 4.03 2.15 -13.66
CA SER A 8 4.47 1.90 -15.04
C SER A 8 5.24 3.09 -15.61
N GLU A 9 4.77 4.31 -15.38
CA GLU A 9 5.45 5.55 -15.77
C GLU A 9 6.79 5.70 -15.05
N ILE A 10 6.86 5.42 -13.74
CA ILE A 10 8.11 5.42 -12.98
C ILE A 10 9.09 4.37 -13.54
N LYS A 11 8.64 3.15 -13.85
CA LYS A 11 9.50 2.12 -14.46
C LYS A 11 10.04 2.55 -15.82
N LYS A 12 9.22 3.22 -16.65
CA LYS A 12 9.65 3.77 -17.93
C LYS A 12 10.69 4.88 -17.73
N ALA A 13 10.46 5.80 -16.79
CA ALA A 13 11.38 6.88 -16.47
C ALA A 13 12.72 6.36 -15.95
N VAL A 14 12.71 5.39 -15.04
CA VAL A 14 13.92 4.73 -14.51
C VAL A 14 14.73 4.11 -15.65
N ARG A 15 14.10 3.33 -16.54
CA ARG A 15 14.80 2.73 -17.70
C ARG A 15 15.45 3.79 -18.60
N ALA A 16 14.74 4.89 -18.87
CA ALA A 16 15.26 5.97 -19.70
C ALA A 16 16.46 6.66 -19.04
N ILE A 17 16.42 6.88 -17.72
CA ILE A 17 17.53 7.50 -16.98
C ILE A 17 18.72 6.54 -16.86
N THR A 18 18.49 5.25 -16.64
CA THR A 18 19.57 4.25 -16.63
C THR A 18 20.28 4.17 -17.98
N TYR A 19 19.54 4.23 -19.08
CA TYR A 19 20.12 4.29 -20.42
C TYR A 19 20.94 5.57 -20.64
N LYS A 20 20.44 6.73 -20.21
CA LYS A 20 21.19 7.99 -20.26
C LYS A 20 22.46 7.95 -19.41
N LEU A 21 22.40 7.36 -18.22
CA LEU A 21 23.55 7.17 -17.34
C LEU A 21 24.63 6.31 -18.03
N GLN A 22 24.23 5.24 -18.71
CA GLN A 22 25.15 4.38 -19.43
C GLN A 22 25.86 5.14 -20.54
N ILE A 23 25.12 5.87 -21.39
CA ILE A 23 25.71 6.71 -22.44
C ILE A 23 26.64 7.79 -21.87
N ALA A 24 26.22 8.47 -20.80
CA ALA A 24 27.03 9.51 -20.17
C ALA A 24 28.33 8.94 -19.59
N THR A 25 28.28 7.72 -19.03
CA THR A 25 29.47 7.03 -18.51
C THR A 25 30.41 6.62 -19.64
N GLU A 26 29.88 6.10 -20.75
CA GLU A 26 30.66 5.74 -21.95
C GLU A 26 31.33 6.97 -22.59
N ASN A 27 30.67 8.13 -22.54
CA ASN A 27 31.18 9.40 -23.06
C ASN A 27 32.03 10.21 -22.06
N ASN A 28 32.29 9.70 -20.86
CA ASN A 28 32.97 10.41 -19.76
C ASN A 28 32.32 11.77 -19.39
N ASP A 29 31.01 11.91 -19.60
CA ASP A 29 30.25 13.07 -19.16
C ASP A 29 29.83 12.91 -17.70
N LEU A 30 30.76 13.28 -16.81
CA LEU A 30 30.61 13.12 -15.36
C LEU A 30 29.47 13.97 -14.80
N ALA A 31 29.21 15.14 -15.38
CA ALA A 31 28.14 16.02 -14.93
C ALA A 31 26.76 15.40 -15.18
N VAL A 32 26.54 14.87 -16.39
CA VAL A 32 25.28 14.19 -16.74
C VAL A 32 25.13 12.88 -15.96
N ALA A 33 26.23 12.17 -15.70
CA ALA A 33 26.20 10.94 -14.91
C ALA A 33 25.79 11.18 -13.45
N GLU A 34 26.30 12.23 -12.79
CA GLU A 34 25.86 12.61 -11.44
C GLU A 34 24.39 13.01 -11.40
N ASP A 35 23.94 13.81 -12.37
CA ASP A 35 22.54 14.24 -12.46
C ASP A 35 21.60 13.03 -12.62
N CYS A 36 21.96 12.06 -13.45
CA CYS A 36 21.20 10.83 -13.61
C CYS A 36 21.15 10.00 -12.31
N LYS A 37 22.26 9.91 -11.57
CA LYS A 37 22.30 9.21 -10.27
C LYS A 37 21.38 9.89 -9.25
N SER A 38 21.43 11.22 -9.13
CA SER A 38 20.55 11.97 -8.23
C SER A 38 19.07 11.78 -8.57
N GLN A 39 18.72 11.73 -9.87
CA GLN A 39 17.35 11.46 -10.30
C GLN A 39 16.91 10.03 -9.97
N LEU A 40 17.78 9.02 -10.15
CA LEU A 40 17.49 7.64 -9.77
C LEU A 40 17.27 7.50 -8.26
N GLU A 41 18.07 8.20 -7.46
CA GLU A 41 17.95 8.21 -6.00
C GLU A 41 16.59 8.77 -5.56
N LYS A 42 16.15 9.89 -6.16
CA LYS A 42 14.81 10.47 -5.90
C LYS A 42 13.67 9.50 -6.21
N PHE A 43 13.75 8.74 -7.31
CA PHE A 43 12.76 7.71 -7.62
C PHE A 43 12.80 6.56 -6.63
N ASN A 44 13.99 6.14 -6.21
CA ASN A 44 14.14 5.06 -5.23
C ASN A 44 13.58 5.47 -3.86
N ASP A 45 13.84 6.70 -3.44
CA ASP A 45 13.28 7.32 -2.24
C ASP A 45 11.75 7.39 -2.27
N TYR A 46 11.21 7.84 -3.40
CA TYR A 46 9.76 7.89 -3.61
C TYR A 46 9.16 6.48 -3.53
N VAL A 47 9.69 5.52 -4.28
CA VAL A 47 9.22 4.13 -4.29
C VAL A 47 9.32 3.53 -2.90
N SER A 48 10.43 3.71 -2.18
CA SER A 48 10.59 3.27 -0.79
C SER A 48 9.48 3.82 0.10
N LYS A 49 9.19 5.12 0.03
CA LYS A 49 8.14 5.78 0.82
C LYS A 49 6.72 5.31 0.48
N VAL A 50 6.42 5.03 -0.80
CA VAL A 50 5.09 4.56 -1.22
C VAL A 50 4.90 3.04 -1.17
N THR A 51 5.98 2.25 -1.16
CA THR A 51 5.91 0.78 -1.12
C THR A 51 6.21 0.17 0.24
N THR A 52 6.80 0.91 1.19
CA THR A 52 6.97 0.41 2.56
C THR A 52 5.65 0.45 3.35
N PRO A 53 5.35 -0.60 4.13
CA PRO A 53 4.07 -0.73 4.86
C PRO A 53 3.86 0.28 6.00
N ARG A 54 4.85 1.12 6.31
CA ARG A 54 4.78 2.11 7.41
C ARG A 54 4.18 3.47 7.03
N GLY A 55 3.97 3.75 5.73
CA GLY A 55 3.53 5.08 5.28
C GLY A 55 2.02 5.24 5.11
N LYS A 56 1.36 4.27 4.45
CA LYS A 56 -0.09 4.22 4.21
C LYS A 56 -0.47 2.76 4.00
N ILE A 57 -1.60 2.31 4.56
CA ILE A 57 -2.13 0.96 4.33
C ILE A 57 -2.20 0.73 2.82
N LYS A 58 -1.51 -0.31 2.33
CA LYS A 58 -1.59 -0.74 0.94
C LYS A 58 -3.02 -1.17 0.66
N TYR A 59 -3.77 -0.32 -0.01
CA TYR A 59 -5.00 -0.73 -0.64
C TYR A 59 -4.59 -1.68 -1.77
N PHE A 60 -4.95 -2.95 -1.64
CA PHE A 60 -4.60 -3.99 -2.61
C PHE A 60 -5.41 -3.72 -3.89
N ALA A 61 -4.79 -3.07 -4.88
CA ALA A 61 -5.41 -2.66 -6.14
C ALA A 61 -6.06 -3.82 -6.91
N ASP A 62 -5.57 -5.06 -6.71
CA ASP A 62 -5.99 -6.24 -7.49
C ASP A 62 -6.76 -7.30 -6.70
N ARG A 63 -7.31 -6.97 -5.53
CA ARG A 63 -8.24 -7.91 -4.87
C ARG A 63 -9.62 -7.74 -5.49
N THR A 64 -9.97 -8.63 -6.42
CA THR A 64 -11.36 -8.82 -6.86
C THR A 64 -12.29 -8.86 -5.64
N ARG A 65 -13.53 -8.36 -5.78
CA ARG A 65 -14.58 -8.35 -4.72
C ARG A 65 -14.68 -9.68 -3.95
N ARG A 66 -14.33 -10.79 -4.60
CA ARG A 66 -14.22 -12.13 -4.02
C ARG A 66 -13.16 -12.26 -2.92
N HIS A 67 -11.95 -11.72 -3.11
CA HIS A 67 -10.88 -11.75 -2.11
C HIS A 67 -11.21 -10.88 -0.89
N GLN A 68 -11.80 -9.70 -1.12
CA GLN A 68 -12.30 -8.86 -0.04
C GLN A 68 -13.38 -9.59 0.77
N SER A 69 -14.31 -10.25 0.08
CA SER A 69 -15.36 -11.07 0.71
C SER A 69 -14.79 -12.26 1.50
N SER A 70 -13.70 -12.87 1.02
CA SER A 70 -13.02 -13.96 1.72
C SER A 70 -12.33 -13.49 3.00
N VAL A 71 -11.61 -12.36 2.94
CA VAL A 71 -10.98 -11.76 4.14
C VAL A 71 -12.04 -11.34 5.14
N TYR A 72 -13.12 -10.70 4.67
CA TYR A 72 -14.25 -10.35 5.52
C TYR A 72 -14.81 -11.56 6.28
N ARG A 73 -15.11 -12.65 5.57
CA ARG A 73 -15.62 -13.88 6.18
C ARG A 73 -14.63 -14.46 7.19
N ALA A 74 -13.34 -14.47 6.87
CA ALA A 74 -12.30 -14.96 7.77
C ALA A 74 -12.24 -14.14 9.07
N VAL A 75 -12.27 -12.81 8.97
CA VAL A 75 -12.24 -11.91 10.14
C VAL A 75 -13.51 -12.06 10.97
N GLN A 76 -14.68 -12.14 10.35
CA GLN A 76 -15.94 -12.39 11.08
C GLN A 76 -15.96 -13.75 11.79
N LEU A 77 -15.48 -14.80 11.13
CA LEU A 77 -15.36 -16.12 11.75
C LEU A 77 -14.41 -16.07 12.94
N TYR A 78 -13.27 -15.41 12.80
CA TYR A 78 -12.31 -15.24 13.89
C TYR A 78 -12.91 -14.48 15.07
N ILE A 79 -13.56 -13.33 14.86
CA ILE A 79 -14.23 -12.57 15.93
C ILE A 79 -15.30 -13.43 16.61
N LYS A 80 -16.09 -14.19 15.83
CA LYS A 80 -17.12 -15.07 16.38
C LYS A 80 -16.53 -16.18 17.24
N GLN A 81 -15.43 -16.80 16.80
CA GLN A 81 -14.73 -17.83 17.56
C GLN A 81 -14.07 -17.25 18.82
N LEU A 82 -13.39 -16.11 18.69
CA LEU A 82 -12.73 -15.43 19.79
C LEU A 82 -13.72 -15.02 20.86
N ARG A 83 -14.94 -14.58 20.49
CA ARG A 83 -15.97 -14.19 21.46
C ARG A 83 -16.38 -15.32 22.42
N PHE A 84 -16.20 -16.59 22.05
CA PHE A 84 -16.43 -17.73 22.95
C PHE A 84 -15.27 -17.97 23.94
N ILE A 85 -14.09 -17.44 23.65
CA ILE A 85 -12.87 -17.58 24.45
C ILE A 85 -12.67 -16.34 25.33
N ASP A 86 -12.67 -15.17 24.68
CA ASP A 86 -12.52 -13.85 25.29
C ASP A 86 -13.42 -12.83 24.56
N ALA A 87 -14.52 -12.47 25.22
CA ALA A 87 -15.47 -11.52 24.67
C ALA A 87 -14.92 -10.09 24.60
N ALA A 88 -14.04 -9.70 25.53
CA ALA A 88 -13.49 -8.35 25.59
C ALA A 88 -12.50 -8.11 24.44
N GLU A 89 -11.64 -9.09 24.17
CA GLU A 89 -10.72 -9.03 23.03
C GLU A 89 -11.46 -9.06 21.70
N ALA A 90 -12.50 -9.90 21.58
CA ALA A 90 -13.35 -9.93 20.39
C ALA A 90 -14.03 -8.58 20.11
N ASP A 91 -14.54 -7.91 21.15
CA ASP A 91 -15.16 -6.60 21.03
C ASP A 91 -14.14 -5.50 20.73
N TYR A 92 -12.92 -5.59 21.28
CA TYR A 92 -11.82 -4.70 20.91
C TYR A 92 -11.52 -4.82 19.42
N ILE A 93 -11.31 -6.03 18.91
CA ILE A 93 -11.03 -6.26 17.49
C ILE A 93 -12.20 -5.79 16.62
N ALA A 94 -13.44 -6.08 17.01
CA ALA A 94 -14.63 -5.66 16.27
C ALA A 94 -14.76 -4.12 16.14
N LYS A 95 -14.28 -3.36 17.13
CA LYS A 95 -14.28 -1.89 17.09
C LYS A 95 -13.17 -1.31 16.20
N HIS A 96 -12.09 -2.04 15.97
CA HIS A 96 -10.94 -1.54 15.20
C HIS A 96 -10.91 -2.07 13.76
N VAL A 97 -11.60 -3.18 13.47
CA VAL A 97 -11.75 -3.69 12.11
C VAL A 97 -12.91 -2.97 11.43
N VAL A 98 -12.60 -2.18 10.41
CA VAL A 98 -13.61 -1.59 9.54
C VAL A 98 -13.95 -2.54 8.42
N ILE A 99 -15.23 -2.84 8.30
CA ILE A 99 -15.73 -3.70 7.24
C ILE A 99 -16.90 -3.05 6.52
N GLY A 100 -16.66 -2.64 5.27
CA GLY A 100 -17.67 -2.07 4.37
C GLY A 100 -17.29 -2.32 2.91
N ARG A 101 -17.25 -1.27 2.07
CA ARG A 101 -16.66 -1.34 0.72
C ARG A 101 -15.16 -1.68 0.73
N VAL A 102 -14.50 -1.50 1.87
CA VAL A 102 -13.07 -1.73 2.09
C VAL A 102 -12.91 -2.44 3.43
N CYS A 103 -11.88 -3.30 3.53
CA CYS A 103 -11.46 -3.91 4.78
C CYS A 103 -10.14 -3.27 5.22
N TYR A 104 -10.11 -2.62 6.39
CA TYR A 104 -8.89 -2.05 6.97
C TYR A 104 -8.93 -2.04 8.49
N TRP A 105 -7.76 -1.87 9.11
CA TRP A 105 -7.59 -1.73 10.55
C TRP A 105 -7.46 -0.25 10.93
N SER A 106 -8.22 0.18 11.93
CA SER A 106 -8.14 1.51 12.53
C SER A 106 -7.38 1.44 13.85
N VAL A 107 -6.60 2.49 14.14
CA VAL A 107 -5.93 2.64 15.44
C VAL A 107 -6.93 3.10 16.51
N ASP A 108 -7.91 3.90 16.11
CA ASP A 108 -8.98 4.36 16.97
C ASP A 108 -10.22 3.47 16.81
N PRO A 109 -10.97 3.18 17.89
CA PRO A 109 -12.20 2.43 17.81
C PRO A 109 -13.26 3.20 17.01
N ILE A 110 -13.99 2.47 16.17
CA ILE A 110 -14.96 3.06 15.24
C ILE A 110 -16.37 2.66 15.67
N ASP A 111 -17.22 3.65 15.82
CA ASP A 111 -18.65 3.44 16.07
C ASP A 111 -19.30 2.86 14.82
N SER A 112 -19.60 1.55 14.91
CA SER A 112 -20.20 0.74 13.85
C SER A 112 -21.59 1.22 13.40
N GLN A 113 -22.21 2.17 14.10
CA GLN A 113 -23.46 2.83 13.68
C GLN A 113 -23.28 3.82 12.52
N SER A 114 -22.06 4.32 12.28
CA SER A 114 -21.81 5.32 11.22
C SER A 114 -21.61 4.75 9.82
N ILE A 115 -21.40 3.43 9.69
CA ILE A 115 -20.98 2.79 8.42
C ILE A 115 -22.17 2.26 7.61
N LEU A 116 -23.36 2.14 8.21
CA LEU A 116 -24.56 1.63 7.54
C LEU A 116 -25.44 2.72 6.90
N SER A 117 -25.04 3.99 6.99
CA SER A 117 -25.81 5.16 6.53
C SER A 117 -25.20 5.89 5.31
N ALA A 118 -24.19 5.31 4.65
CA ALA A 118 -23.55 5.86 3.44
C ALA A 118 -23.49 4.84 2.29
#